data_AF-A0A4P7BB37-F1
#
_entry.id   AF-A0A4P7BB37-F1
#
_cell.length_a   1.000
_cell.length_b   1.000
_cell.length_c   1.000
_cell.angle_alpha   90.00
_cell.angle_beta   90.00
_cell.angle_gamma   90.00
#
_symmetry.space_group_name_H-M   'P 1'
#
loop_
_entity.id
_entity.type
_entity.pdbx_description
1 polymer ?
#
loop_
_entity_poly.entity_id
_entity_poly.type
_entity_poly.pdbx_seq_one_letter_code
_entity_poly.pdbx_strand_id
1 'polypeptide(L)'
;MDTALTAEAQLQADIDALRPTYPNTQDLYREVCALMFFRYGMTPTANRLYQLVRKGSMSAPAEALNRFWRQLREKSRVVIGHPDLPEDLKNSAGELVASLWKSAQQAAAESLASLREEAERAVDEARAGEQTARMERDTVTETLTAVRERLAQECAITADLRRELAELGALHANQAAKLDEARKEINAQHAWLNSVQREHEAELNKVRDKARLDIDAAEAARRLAGAEAERERAGAARLQQTLDTQRAAAATAAAQHRAELRETLAAVADLRQQVGALQAAATAAIASRDDARQQLDTLRAELASATARANDADGRAMRLETELRHAGELYEARLAAATVKATPVPVTPARKSRRTDKGASGSDQ
;
A
#
# COMPACT_ATOMS: atom_id res chain seq x y z
N MET A 1 -10.22 93.17 -76.46
CA MET A 1 -9.27 93.45 -77.56
C MET A 1 -8.82 92.16 -78.28
N ASP A 2 -9.08 90.96 -77.74
CA ASP A 2 -8.65 89.68 -78.33
C ASP A 2 -9.45 89.21 -79.55
N THR A 3 -10.70 89.66 -79.72
CA THR A 3 -11.54 89.34 -80.89
C THR A 3 -11.09 90.02 -82.18
N ALA A 4 -10.46 91.19 -82.10
CA ALA A 4 -9.96 91.91 -83.28
C ALA A 4 -8.69 91.26 -83.86
N LEU A 5 -7.79 90.79 -83.00
CA LEU A 5 -6.56 90.10 -83.39
C LEU A 5 -6.85 88.72 -84.02
N THR A 6 -7.86 88.02 -83.52
CA THR A 6 -8.33 86.76 -84.13
C THR A 6 -9.01 87.00 -85.48
N ALA A 7 -9.80 88.07 -85.63
CA ALA A 7 -10.43 88.44 -86.89
C ALA A 7 -9.43 88.82 -87.99
N GLU A 8 -8.35 89.53 -87.66
CA GLU A 8 -7.28 89.86 -88.64
C GLU A 8 -6.46 88.63 -89.05
N ALA A 9 -6.15 87.73 -88.11
CA ALA A 9 -5.44 86.48 -88.41
C ALA A 9 -6.27 85.53 -89.27
N GLN A 10 -7.58 85.44 -88.99
CA GLN A 10 -8.54 84.68 -89.82
C GLN A 10 -8.66 85.30 -91.21
N LEU A 11 -8.82 86.63 -91.30
CA LEU A 11 -8.84 87.35 -92.58
C LEU A 11 -7.63 86.99 -93.45
N GLN A 12 -6.42 86.98 -92.89
CA GLN A 12 -5.22 86.66 -93.64
C GLN A 12 -5.20 85.20 -94.12
N ALA A 13 -5.63 84.25 -93.28
CA ALA A 13 -5.72 82.83 -93.63
C ALA A 13 -6.74 82.58 -94.77
N ASP A 14 -7.88 83.27 -94.73
CA ASP A 14 -8.90 83.18 -95.77
C ASP A 14 -8.44 83.82 -97.10
N ILE A 15 -7.66 84.90 -97.02
CA ILE A 15 -7.03 85.50 -98.20
C ILE A 15 -5.98 84.54 -98.79
N ASP A 16 -5.19 83.87 -97.95
CA ASP A 16 -4.21 82.87 -98.39
C ASP A 16 -4.88 81.65 -99.05
N ALA A 17 -6.05 81.24 -98.57
CA ALA A 17 -6.86 80.19 -99.20
C ALA A 17 -7.44 80.61 -100.58
N LEU A 18 -7.68 81.90 -100.81
CA LEU A 18 -8.16 82.43 -102.10
C LEU A 18 -7.05 82.59 -103.15
N ARG A 19 -5.79 82.70 -102.74
CA ARG A 19 -4.63 82.85 -103.64
C ARG A 19 -4.45 81.72 -104.68
N PRO A 20 -4.60 80.42 -104.36
CA PRO A 20 -4.49 79.35 -105.36
C PRO A 20 -5.68 79.28 -106.33
N THR A 21 -6.86 79.72 -105.89
CA THR A 21 -8.11 79.65 -106.67
C THR A 21 -8.21 80.74 -107.73
N TYR A 22 -7.60 81.91 -107.48
CA TYR A 22 -7.63 83.06 -108.39
C TYR A 22 -6.20 83.40 -108.86
N PRO A 23 -5.73 82.82 -109.98
CA PRO A 23 -4.38 83.08 -110.50
C PRO A 23 -4.23 84.50 -111.07
N ASN A 24 -5.33 85.15 -111.46
CA ASN A 24 -5.34 86.54 -111.93
C ASN A 24 -5.39 87.53 -110.75
N THR A 25 -4.40 88.44 -110.69
CA THR A 25 -4.25 89.42 -109.62
C THR A 25 -5.46 90.35 -109.46
N GLN A 26 -6.13 90.72 -110.55
CA GLN A 26 -7.29 91.63 -110.49
C GLN A 26 -8.53 90.98 -109.86
N ASP A 27 -8.79 89.72 -110.18
CA ASP A 27 -9.93 88.97 -109.62
C ASP A 27 -9.69 88.66 -108.14
N LEU A 28 -8.44 88.36 -107.75
CA LEU A 28 -8.07 88.22 -106.35
C LEU A 28 -8.35 89.50 -105.56
N TYR A 29 -8.02 90.68 -106.09
CA TYR A 29 -8.33 91.95 -105.42
C TYR A 29 -9.84 92.19 -105.24
N ARG A 30 -10.70 91.77 -106.18
CA ARG A 30 -12.16 91.91 -106.06
C ARG A 30 -12.73 91.03 -104.96
N GLU A 31 -12.32 89.77 -104.90
CA GLU A 31 -12.82 88.83 -103.88
C GLU A 31 -12.34 89.21 -102.47
N VAL A 32 -11.11 89.73 -102.35
CA VAL A 32 -10.64 90.28 -101.08
C VAL A 32 -11.46 91.51 -100.66
N CYS A 33 -11.86 92.40 -101.59
CA CYS A 33 -12.77 93.51 -101.27
C CYS A 33 -14.13 93.01 -100.76
N ALA A 34 -14.71 92.00 -101.42
CA ALA A 34 -15.98 91.41 -101.03
C ALA A 34 -15.90 90.72 -99.65
N LEU A 35 -14.84 89.97 -99.39
CA LEU A 35 -14.63 89.27 -98.14
C LEU A 35 -14.46 90.25 -96.98
N MET A 36 -13.64 91.30 -97.14
CA MET A 36 -13.50 92.37 -96.14
C MET A 36 -14.84 93.05 -95.84
N PHE A 37 -15.60 93.42 -96.88
CA PHE A 37 -16.82 94.19 -96.72
C PHE A 37 -17.99 93.36 -96.17
N PHE A 38 -18.27 92.18 -96.73
CA PHE A 38 -19.44 91.39 -96.38
C PHE A 38 -19.26 90.51 -95.15
N ARG A 39 -18.08 89.91 -94.96
CA ARG A 39 -17.88 88.94 -93.88
C ARG A 39 -17.31 89.56 -92.62
N TYR A 40 -16.44 90.55 -92.77
CA TYR A 40 -15.77 91.20 -91.63
C TYR A 40 -16.28 92.63 -91.37
N GLY A 41 -17.16 93.17 -92.22
CA GLY A 41 -17.70 94.53 -92.05
C GLY A 41 -16.66 95.65 -92.16
N MET A 42 -15.49 95.38 -92.76
CA MET A 42 -14.41 96.35 -92.91
C MET A 42 -14.46 97.04 -94.27
N THR A 43 -14.18 98.34 -94.31
CA THR A 43 -14.14 99.10 -95.56
C THR A 43 -12.81 98.85 -96.31
N PRO A 44 -12.84 98.28 -97.52
CA PRO A 44 -11.62 98.02 -98.26
C PRO A 44 -10.97 99.35 -98.70
N THR A 45 -9.67 99.50 -98.45
CA THR A 45 -8.85 100.64 -98.89
C THR A 45 -7.69 100.16 -99.74
N ALA A 46 -7.24 100.98 -100.71
CA ALA A 46 -6.21 100.58 -101.67
C ALA A 46 -4.89 100.14 -100.98
N ASN A 47 -4.49 100.84 -99.91
CA ASN A 47 -3.29 100.50 -99.15
C ASN A 47 -3.44 99.17 -98.38
N ARG A 48 -4.61 98.92 -97.78
CA ARG A 48 -4.85 97.67 -97.03
C ARG A 48 -4.93 96.46 -97.97
N LEU A 49 -5.57 96.61 -99.12
CA LEU A 49 -5.59 95.57 -100.16
C LEU A 49 -4.18 95.21 -100.63
N TYR A 50 -3.33 96.22 -100.85
CA TYR A 50 -1.94 95.99 -101.24
C TYR A 50 -1.15 95.20 -100.17
N GLN A 51 -1.30 95.56 -98.89
CA GLN A 51 -0.61 94.89 -97.77
C GLN A 51 -0.99 93.42 -97.62
N LEU A 52 -2.24 93.06 -97.93
CA LEU A 52 -2.78 91.71 -97.76
C LEU A 52 -2.48 90.79 -98.97
N VAL A 53 -2.49 91.32 -100.20
CA VAL A 53 -2.30 90.51 -101.43
C VAL A 53 -0.84 90.50 -101.91
N ARG A 54 -0.06 91.55 -101.63
CA ARG A 54 1.39 91.69 -101.96
C ARG A 54 1.79 91.24 -103.38
N LYS A 55 0.93 91.43 -104.38
CA LYS A 55 1.18 91.10 -105.80
C LYS A 55 0.65 92.20 -106.72
N GLY A 56 1.42 92.58 -107.75
CA GLY A 56 1.01 93.53 -108.78
C GLY A 56 1.64 94.93 -108.68
N SER A 57 1.40 95.77 -109.70
CA SER A 57 1.87 97.15 -109.75
C SER A 57 1.11 98.05 -108.77
N MET A 58 1.72 99.19 -108.41
CA MET A 58 1.21 100.11 -107.38
C MET A 58 -0.20 100.67 -107.66
N SER A 59 -0.66 100.68 -108.91
CA SER A 59 -1.98 101.19 -109.33
C SER A 59 -3.11 100.15 -109.32
N ALA A 60 -2.81 98.84 -109.29
CA ALA A 60 -3.80 97.77 -109.39
C ALA A 60 -4.85 97.70 -108.24
N PRO A 61 -4.49 97.96 -106.95
CA PRO A 61 -5.46 97.90 -105.85
C PRO A 61 -6.54 99.00 -105.92
N ALA A 62 -6.18 100.19 -106.38
CA ALA A 62 -7.10 101.33 -106.46
C ALA A 62 -8.14 101.13 -107.57
N GLU A 63 -7.74 100.53 -108.70
CA GLU A 63 -8.62 100.23 -109.82
C GLU A 63 -9.65 99.14 -109.47
N ALA A 64 -9.20 98.07 -108.80
CA ALA A 64 -10.08 97.00 -108.32
C ALA A 64 -11.10 97.50 -107.29
N LEU A 65 -10.68 98.37 -106.36
CA LEU A 65 -11.55 98.99 -105.37
C LEU A 65 -12.64 99.86 -106.01
N ASN A 66 -12.28 100.70 -106.97
CA ASN A 66 -13.24 101.55 -107.69
C ASN A 66 -14.25 100.71 -108.48
N ARG A 67 -13.82 99.60 -109.07
CA ARG A 67 -14.70 98.67 -109.77
C ARG A 67 -15.67 97.96 -108.82
N PHE A 68 -15.20 97.53 -107.64
CA PHE A 68 -16.03 96.89 -106.61
C PHE A 68 -17.16 97.82 -106.11
N TRP A 69 -16.83 99.07 -105.74
CA TRP A 69 -17.83 100.02 -105.26
C TRP A 69 -18.87 100.38 -106.32
N ARG A 70 -18.47 100.44 -107.59
CA ARG A 70 -19.40 100.67 -108.70
C ARG A 70 -20.41 99.53 -108.82
N GLN A 71 -19.96 98.28 -108.77
CA GLN A 71 -20.82 97.10 -108.85
C GLN A 71 -21.74 96.94 -107.64
N LEU A 72 -21.26 97.29 -106.44
CA LEU A 72 -22.08 97.19 -105.22
C LEU A 72 -23.24 98.20 -105.25
N ARG A 73 -22.97 99.43 -105.69
CA ARG A 73 -23.99 100.49 -105.80
C ARG A 73 -25.05 100.19 -106.88
N GLU A 74 -24.68 99.53 -107.96
CA GLU A 74 -25.65 99.08 -108.97
C GLU A 74 -26.59 98.00 -108.41
N LYS A 75 -26.06 97.02 -107.66
CA LYS A 75 -26.84 95.88 -107.15
C LYS A 75 -27.70 96.20 -105.93
N SER A 76 -27.33 97.19 -105.11
CA SER A 76 -28.04 97.53 -103.87
C SER A 76 -29.19 98.53 -104.05
N ARG A 77 -29.52 98.91 -105.29
CA ARG A 77 -30.52 99.95 -105.55
C ARG A 77 -31.95 99.37 -105.61
N VAL A 78 -32.52 99.04 -104.45
CA VAL A 78 -33.99 98.91 -104.31
C VAL A 78 -34.57 100.31 -104.17
N VAL A 79 -34.77 100.99 -105.30
CA VAL A 79 -35.56 102.21 -105.39
C VAL A 79 -36.90 101.80 -105.96
N ILE A 80 -37.96 101.85 -105.14
CA ILE A 80 -39.35 101.85 -105.63
C ILE A 80 -39.58 103.21 -106.28
N GLY A 81 -39.04 103.38 -107.49
CA GLY A 81 -39.15 104.59 -108.28
C GLY A 81 -39.99 104.32 -109.51
N HIS A 82 -41.32 104.34 -109.36
CA HIS A 82 -42.19 104.56 -110.51
C HIS A 82 -42.39 106.08 -110.67
N PRO A 83 -42.05 106.67 -111.83
CA PRO A 83 -41.98 108.12 -112.01
C PRO A 83 -43.33 108.87 -111.96
N ASP A 84 -44.46 108.17 -112.00
CA ASP A 84 -45.81 108.79 -112.04
C ASP A 84 -46.71 108.52 -110.82
N LEU A 85 -46.15 108.13 -109.67
CA LEU A 85 -46.96 108.03 -108.43
C LEU A 85 -46.92 109.36 -107.66
N PRO A 86 -48.08 110.02 -107.38
CA PRO A 86 -48.17 111.23 -106.57
C PRO A 86 -47.49 111.06 -105.21
N GLU A 87 -46.74 112.06 -104.76
CA GLU A 87 -45.99 111.99 -103.50
C GLU A 87 -46.89 111.68 -102.30
N ASP A 88 -48.13 112.17 -102.29
CA ASP A 88 -49.09 111.93 -101.21
C ASP A 88 -49.38 110.44 -101.00
N LEU A 89 -49.56 109.66 -102.07
CA LEU A 89 -49.81 108.22 -101.97
C LEU A 89 -48.56 107.43 -101.53
N LYS A 90 -47.36 107.88 -101.94
CA LYS A 90 -46.09 107.29 -101.48
C LYS A 90 -45.89 107.54 -99.99
N ASN A 91 -46.21 108.73 -99.51
CA ASN A 91 -46.09 109.11 -98.10
C ASN A 91 -47.07 108.32 -97.24
N SER A 92 -48.36 108.25 -97.62
CA SER A 92 -49.35 107.46 -96.87
C SER A 92 -49.06 105.95 -96.88
N ALA A 93 -48.59 105.39 -98.00
CA ALA A 93 -48.18 103.98 -98.05
C ALA A 93 -46.93 103.72 -97.19
N GLY A 94 -45.96 104.64 -97.17
CA GLY A 94 -44.78 104.57 -96.31
C GLY A 94 -45.14 104.64 -94.82
N GLU A 95 -46.08 105.51 -94.43
CA GLU A 95 -46.58 105.62 -93.05
C GLU A 95 -47.35 104.38 -92.60
N LEU A 96 -48.15 103.77 -93.48
CA LEU A 96 -48.85 102.51 -93.19
C LEU A 96 -47.86 101.35 -93.03
N VAL A 97 -46.86 101.23 -93.89
CA VAL A 97 -45.83 100.19 -93.76
C VAL A 97 -44.98 100.42 -92.51
N ALA A 98 -44.64 101.67 -92.18
CA ALA A 98 -43.89 102.00 -90.96
C ALA A 98 -44.69 101.70 -89.69
N SER A 99 -45.99 101.98 -89.67
CA SER A 99 -46.86 101.67 -88.52
C SER A 99 -47.11 100.17 -88.38
N LEU A 100 -47.33 99.44 -89.48
CA LEU A 100 -47.40 97.97 -89.49
C LEU A 100 -46.10 97.33 -89.01
N TRP A 101 -44.95 97.82 -89.48
CA TRP A 101 -43.64 97.36 -89.03
C TRP A 101 -43.44 97.62 -87.53
N LYS A 102 -43.80 98.81 -87.04
CA LYS A 102 -43.73 99.15 -85.61
C LYS A 102 -44.64 98.28 -84.76
N SER A 103 -45.86 98.01 -85.22
CA SER A 103 -46.81 97.12 -84.55
C SER A 103 -46.32 95.67 -84.52
N ALA A 104 -45.78 95.16 -85.64
CA ALA A 104 -45.18 93.83 -85.70
C ALA A 104 -43.94 93.72 -84.81
N GLN A 105 -43.09 94.76 -84.79
CA GLN A 105 -41.91 94.82 -83.92
C GLN A 105 -42.30 94.83 -82.44
N GLN A 106 -43.39 95.52 -82.09
CA GLN A 106 -43.92 95.57 -80.73
C GLN A 106 -44.55 94.23 -80.31
N ALA A 107 -45.38 93.61 -81.16
CA ALA A 107 -45.93 92.27 -80.90
C ALA A 107 -44.82 91.21 -80.78
N ALA A 108 -43.77 91.28 -81.61
CA ALA A 108 -42.61 90.41 -81.49
C ALA A 108 -41.86 90.64 -80.16
N ALA A 109 -41.68 91.89 -79.74
CA ALA A 109 -41.04 92.21 -78.46
C ALA A 109 -41.86 91.71 -77.26
N GLU A 110 -43.19 91.84 -77.30
CA GLU A 110 -44.11 91.34 -76.28
C GLU A 110 -44.08 89.80 -76.21
N SER A 111 -44.14 89.10 -77.35
CA SER A 111 -44.04 87.63 -77.40
C SER A 111 -42.68 87.09 -76.93
N LEU A 112 -41.61 87.83 -77.20
CA LEU A 112 -40.27 87.48 -76.75
C LEU A 112 -40.08 87.78 -75.26
N ALA A 113 -40.75 88.80 -74.72
CA ALA A 113 -40.81 89.05 -73.28
C ALA A 113 -41.57 87.92 -72.55
N SER A 114 -42.72 87.48 -73.09
CA SER A 114 -43.48 86.37 -72.48
C SER A 114 -42.71 85.05 -72.51
N LEU A 115 -42.07 84.70 -73.64
CA LEU A 115 -41.23 83.50 -73.73
C LEU A 115 -40.01 83.55 -72.79
N ARG A 116 -39.43 84.74 -72.58
CA ARG A 116 -38.34 84.91 -71.60
C ARG A 116 -38.83 84.68 -70.18
N GLU A 117 -39.98 85.24 -69.82
CA GLU A 117 -40.56 85.04 -68.49
C GLU A 117 -40.94 83.57 -68.25
N GLU A 118 -41.52 82.90 -69.25
CA GLU A 118 -41.81 81.46 -69.19
C GLU A 118 -40.54 80.61 -69.04
N ALA A 119 -39.48 80.95 -69.79
CA ALA A 119 -38.19 80.26 -69.69
C ALA A 119 -37.51 80.51 -68.33
N GLU A 120 -37.57 81.73 -67.80
CA GLU A 120 -37.07 82.07 -66.46
C GLU A 120 -37.83 81.30 -65.38
N ARG A 121 -39.17 81.26 -65.44
CA ARG A 121 -40.00 80.45 -64.53
C ARG A 121 -39.65 78.97 -64.61
N ALA A 122 -39.50 78.40 -65.81
CA ALA A 122 -39.14 77.00 -65.98
C ALA A 122 -37.74 76.68 -65.43
N VAL A 123 -36.78 77.61 -65.57
CA VAL A 123 -35.43 77.47 -64.98
C VAL A 123 -35.49 77.55 -63.45
N ASP A 124 -36.28 78.46 -62.88
CA ASP A 124 -36.42 78.60 -61.44
C ASP A 124 -37.15 77.40 -60.82
N GLU A 125 -38.19 76.88 -61.47
CA GLU A 125 -38.87 75.63 -61.08
C GLU A 125 -37.91 74.43 -61.14
N ALA A 126 -37.11 74.30 -62.20
CA ALA A 126 -36.12 73.24 -62.32
C ALA A 126 -35.02 73.35 -61.24
N ARG A 127 -34.55 74.58 -60.93
CA ARG A 127 -33.59 74.83 -59.85
C ARG A 127 -34.16 74.51 -58.48
N ALA A 128 -35.43 74.87 -58.23
CA ALA A 128 -36.10 74.52 -56.99
C ALA A 128 -36.22 73.00 -56.84
N GLY A 129 -36.63 72.30 -57.91
CA GLY A 129 -36.69 70.83 -57.93
C GLY A 129 -35.33 70.18 -57.70
N GLU A 130 -34.27 70.69 -58.31
CA GLU A 130 -32.90 70.20 -58.09
C GLU A 130 -32.45 70.42 -56.64
N GLN A 131 -32.74 71.58 -56.05
CA GLN A 131 -32.43 71.85 -54.65
C GLN A 131 -33.17 70.90 -53.70
N THR A 132 -34.46 70.66 -53.91
CA THR A 132 -35.23 69.70 -53.12
C THR A 132 -34.66 68.29 -53.25
N ALA A 133 -34.36 67.82 -54.46
CA ALA A 133 -33.77 66.50 -54.69
C ALA A 133 -32.36 66.37 -54.05
N ARG A 134 -31.57 67.44 -54.06
CA ARG A 134 -30.26 67.48 -53.38
C ARG A 134 -30.43 67.38 -51.86
N MET A 135 -31.36 68.12 -51.26
CA MET A 135 -31.67 68.02 -49.83
C MET A 135 -32.16 66.62 -49.44
N GLU A 136 -33.04 66.02 -50.23
CA GLU A 136 -33.51 64.65 -50.01
C GLU A 136 -32.35 63.65 -50.11
N ARG A 137 -31.48 63.78 -51.11
CA ARG A 137 -30.29 62.94 -51.24
C ARG A 137 -29.37 63.11 -50.03
N ASP A 138 -29.11 64.33 -49.60
CA ASP A 138 -28.19 64.61 -48.50
C ASP A 138 -28.73 64.02 -47.18
N THR A 139 -30.03 64.18 -46.90
CA THR A 139 -30.68 63.54 -45.73
C THR A 139 -30.65 62.00 -45.80
N VAL A 140 -30.86 61.41 -46.98
CA VAL A 140 -30.72 59.96 -47.18
C VAL A 140 -29.28 59.51 -46.97
N THR A 141 -28.28 60.28 -47.41
CA THR A 141 -26.88 59.94 -47.19
C THR A 141 -26.50 60.02 -45.71
N GLU A 142 -26.97 61.03 -44.98
CA GLU A 142 -26.74 61.19 -43.53
C GLU A 142 -27.39 60.05 -42.72
N THR A 143 -28.63 59.69 -43.06
CA THR A 143 -29.32 58.57 -42.41
C THR A 143 -28.63 57.24 -42.73
N LEU A 144 -28.16 57.04 -43.95
CA LEU A 144 -27.41 55.85 -44.35
C LEU A 144 -26.07 55.75 -43.62
N THR A 145 -25.33 56.84 -43.45
CA THR A 145 -24.08 56.83 -42.68
C THR A 145 -24.36 56.54 -41.21
N ALA A 146 -25.37 57.17 -40.61
CA ALA A 146 -25.75 56.91 -39.23
C ALA A 146 -26.15 55.44 -38.98
N VAL A 147 -26.92 54.84 -39.91
CA VAL A 147 -27.30 53.41 -39.81
C VAL A 147 -26.09 52.50 -39.98
N ARG A 148 -25.16 52.82 -40.91
CA ARG A 148 -23.92 52.05 -41.10
C ARG A 148 -23.02 52.10 -39.87
N GLU A 149 -22.87 53.27 -39.26
CA GLU A 149 -22.10 53.43 -38.03
C GLU A 149 -22.72 52.63 -36.88
N ARG A 150 -24.05 52.71 -36.72
CA ARG A 150 -24.76 51.92 -35.71
C ARG A 150 -24.61 50.42 -35.95
N LEU A 151 -24.74 49.96 -37.19
CA LEU A 151 -24.54 48.55 -37.54
C LEU A 151 -23.11 48.10 -37.24
N ALA A 152 -22.11 48.92 -37.55
CA ALA A 152 -20.71 48.63 -37.24
C ALA A 152 -20.48 48.51 -35.73
N GLN A 153 -21.09 49.38 -34.92
CA GLN A 153 -21.03 49.32 -33.46
C GLN A 153 -21.67 48.03 -32.92
N GLU A 154 -22.88 47.69 -33.37
CA GLU A 154 -23.55 46.44 -32.95
C GLU A 154 -22.78 45.19 -33.38
N CYS A 155 -22.18 45.20 -34.58
CA CYS A 155 -21.31 44.12 -35.02
C CYS A 155 -20.05 43.99 -34.15
N ALA A 156 -19.46 45.10 -33.72
CA ALA A 156 -18.32 45.10 -32.79
C ALA A 156 -18.72 44.52 -31.43
N ILE A 157 -19.83 45.00 -30.85
CA ILE A 157 -20.38 44.48 -29.58
C ILE A 157 -20.67 42.99 -29.69
N THR A 158 -21.29 42.54 -30.78
CA THR A 158 -21.59 41.12 -31.00
C THR A 158 -20.30 40.28 -31.12
N ALA A 159 -19.26 40.82 -31.74
CA ALA A 159 -17.97 40.15 -31.85
C ALA A 159 -17.25 40.06 -30.49
N ASP A 160 -17.33 41.10 -29.67
CA ASP A 160 -16.79 41.10 -28.31
C ASP A 160 -17.51 40.08 -27.43
N LEU A 161 -18.86 40.08 -27.41
CA LEU A 161 -19.66 39.11 -26.65
C LEU A 161 -19.39 37.66 -27.07
N ARG A 162 -19.15 37.41 -28.37
CA ARG A 162 -18.77 36.07 -28.85
C ARG A 162 -17.39 35.65 -28.36
N ARG A 163 -16.43 36.59 -28.24
CA ARG A 163 -15.11 36.33 -27.66
C ARG A 163 -15.24 36.00 -26.18
N GLU A 164 -15.98 36.80 -25.42
CA GLU A 164 -16.23 36.55 -23.99
C GLU A 164 -16.92 35.20 -23.75
N LEU A 165 -17.93 34.86 -24.56
CA LEU A 165 -18.59 33.55 -24.48
C LEU A 165 -17.64 32.39 -24.80
N ALA A 166 -16.75 32.55 -25.78
CA ALA A 166 -15.74 31.55 -26.10
C ALA A 166 -14.72 31.38 -24.97
N GLU A 167 -14.27 32.47 -24.34
CA GLU A 167 -13.37 32.46 -23.19
C GLU A 167 -14.02 31.80 -21.97
N LEU A 168 -15.25 32.17 -21.63
CA LEU A 168 -16.03 31.53 -20.57
C LEU A 168 -16.27 30.05 -20.87
N GLY A 169 -16.60 29.70 -22.11
CA GLY A 169 -16.74 28.30 -22.55
C GLY A 169 -15.45 27.49 -22.36
N ALA A 170 -14.30 28.07 -22.71
CA ALA A 170 -12.99 27.44 -22.50
C ALA A 170 -12.66 27.28 -21.00
N LEU A 171 -12.98 28.28 -20.17
CA LEU A 171 -12.80 28.20 -18.72
C LEU A 171 -13.69 27.12 -18.10
N HIS A 172 -14.96 27.04 -18.50
CA HIS A 172 -15.87 25.98 -18.06
C HIS A 172 -15.39 24.59 -18.49
N ALA A 173 -14.92 24.43 -19.73
CA ALA A 173 -14.36 23.16 -20.19
C ALA A 173 -13.11 22.75 -19.38
N ASN A 174 -12.21 23.70 -19.08
CA ASN A 174 -11.04 23.47 -18.25
C ASN A 174 -11.42 23.07 -16.81
N GLN A 175 -12.37 23.78 -16.21
CA GLN A 175 -12.89 23.46 -14.87
C GLN A 175 -13.57 22.09 -14.84
N ALA A 176 -14.37 21.75 -15.85
CA ALA A 176 -14.99 20.43 -15.97
C ALA A 176 -13.96 19.31 -16.08
N ALA A 177 -12.91 19.51 -16.90
CA ALA A 177 -11.80 18.55 -17.01
C ALA A 177 -11.06 18.36 -15.68
N LYS A 178 -10.78 19.45 -14.94
CA LYS A 178 -10.17 19.39 -13.60
C LYS A 178 -11.06 18.65 -12.59
N LEU A 179 -12.37 18.86 -12.64
CA LEU A 179 -13.32 18.14 -11.78
C LEU A 179 -13.39 16.65 -12.11
N ASP A 180 -13.35 16.29 -13.39
CA ASP A 180 -13.32 14.88 -13.82
C ASP A 180 -12.03 14.19 -13.36
N GLU A 181 -10.88 14.86 -13.50
CA GLU A 181 -9.60 14.32 -13.03
C GLU A 181 -9.59 14.15 -11.50
N ALA A 182 -10.05 15.15 -10.74
CA ALA A 182 -10.16 15.05 -9.29
C ALA A 182 -11.11 13.90 -8.87
N ARG A 183 -12.22 13.68 -9.61
CA ARG A 183 -13.13 12.55 -9.37
C ARG A 183 -12.46 11.21 -9.63
N LYS A 184 -11.66 11.10 -10.70
CA LYS A 184 -10.87 9.89 -11.00
C LYS A 184 -9.85 9.63 -9.89
N GLU A 185 -9.15 10.66 -9.43
CA GLU A 185 -8.18 10.55 -8.35
C GLU A 185 -8.85 10.09 -7.04
N ILE A 186 -9.98 10.68 -6.65
CA ILE A 186 -10.76 10.25 -5.47
C ILE A 186 -11.20 8.78 -5.61
N ASN A 187 -11.70 8.38 -6.77
CA ASN A 187 -12.11 6.99 -7.02
C ASN A 187 -10.94 6.02 -6.94
N ALA A 188 -9.77 6.40 -7.48
CA ALA A 188 -8.55 5.60 -7.39
C ALA A 188 -8.06 5.49 -5.94
N GLN A 189 -8.06 6.59 -5.18
CA GLN A 189 -7.72 6.60 -3.76
C GLN A 189 -8.67 5.72 -2.94
N HIS A 190 -9.98 5.78 -3.19
CA HIS A 190 -10.95 4.89 -2.54
C HIS A 190 -10.73 3.42 -2.90
N ALA A 191 -10.47 3.11 -4.17
CA ALA A 191 -10.17 1.73 -4.58
C ALA A 191 -8.90 1.20 -3.90
N TRP A 192 -7.86 2.03 -3.81
CA TRP A 192 -6.62 1.71 -3.10
C TRP A 192 -6.84 1.54 -1.59
N LEU A 193 -7.59 2.42 -0.93
CA LEU A 193 -7.91 2.28 0.49
C LEU A 193 -8.67 0.98 0.77
N ASN A 194 -9.63 0.64 -0.09
CA ASN A 194 -10.37 -0.62 0.02
C ASN A 194 -9.47 -1.84 -0.19
N SER A 195 -8.49 -1.79 -1.09
CA SER A 195 -7.55 -2.90 -1.27
C SER A 195 -6.64 -3.05 -0.04
N VAL A 196 -6.11 -1.95 0.48
CA VAL A 196 -5.29 -1.96 1.70
C VAL A 196 -6.08 -2.46 2.90
N GLN A 197 -7.35 -2.06 3.06
CA GLN A 197 -8.21 -2.57 4.13
C GLN A 197 -8.44 -4.08 4.00
N ARG A 198 -8.72 -4.59 2.80
CA ARG A 198 -8.88 -6.03 2.56
C ARG A 198 -7.61 -6.81 2.85
N GLU A 199 -6.46 -6.31 2.42
CA GLU A 199 -5.16 -6.93 2.72
C GLU A 199 -4.89 -6.93 4.23
N HIS A 200 -5.15 -5.81 4.90
CA HIS A 200 -4.99 -5.71 6.35
C HIS A 200 -5.92 -6.67 7.10
N GLU A 201 -7.19 -6.78 6.70
CA GLU A 201 -8.13 -7.76 7.26
C GLU A 201 -7.67 -9.19 7.02
N ALA A 202 -7.13 -9.50 5.84
CA ALA A 202 -6.57 -10.81 5.54
C ALA A 202 -5.36 -11.12 6.43
N GLU A 203 -4.44 -10.17 6.63
CA GLU A 203 -3.30 -10.32 7.54
C GLU A 203 -3.74 -10.47 9.00
N LEU A 204 -4.73 -9.68 9.46
CA LEU A 204 -5.31 -9.84 10.80
C LEU A 204 -5.94 -11.22 10.99
N ASN A 205 -6.65 -11.74 9.99
CA ASN A 205 -7.21 -13.08 10.05
C ASN A 205 -6.12 -14.15 10.09
N LYS A 206 -5.06 -14.04 9.29
CA LYS A 206 -3.89 -14.94 9.37
C LYS A 206 -3.26 -14.95 10.75
N VAL A 207 -3.06 -13.77 11.36
CA VAL A 207 -2.50 -13.67 12.71
C VAL A 207 -3.44 -14.27 13.75
N ARG A 208 -4.76 -14.03 13.64
CA ARG A 208 -5.77 -14.64 14.53
C ARG A 208 -5.79 -16.16 14.41
N ASP A 209 -5.74 -16.69 13.20
CA ASP A 209 -5.75 -18.14 12.95
C ASP A 209 -4.48 -18.80 13.48
N LYS A 210 -3.32 -18.17 13.27
CA LYS A 210 -2.06 -18.63 13.87
C LYS A 210 -2.13 -18.61 15.40
N ALA A 211 -2.62 -17.51 15.99
CA ALA A 211 -2.76 -17.41 17.44
C ALA A 211 -3.71 -18.48 18.00
N ARG A 212 -4.81 -18.80 17.30
CA ARG A 212 -5.71 -19.91 17.66
C ARG A 212 -4.99 -21.25 17.64
N LEU A 213 -4.25 -21.54 16.58
CA LEU A 213 -3.47 -22.78 16.47
C LEU A 213 -2.41 -22.90 17.57
N ASP A 214 -1.73 -21.80 17.90
CA ASP A 214 -0.73 -21.77 18.98
C ASP A 214 -1.38 -21.98 20.36
N ILE A 215 -2.56 -21.40 20.60
CA ILE A 215 -3.35 -21.63 21.83
C ILE A 215 -3.79 -23.10 21.90
N ASP A 216 -4.37 -23.66 20.84
CA ASP A 216 -4.83 -25.05 20.79
C ASP A 216 -3.66 -26.02 21.02
N ALA A 217 -2.50 -25.76 20.42
CA ALA A 217 -1.29 -26.54 20.63
C ALA A 217 -0.78 -26.44 22.08
N ALA A 218 -0.79 -25.24 22.67
CA ALA A 218 -0.41 -25.04 24.06
C ALA A 218 -1.38 -25.72 25.04
N GLU A 219 -2.68 -25.69 24.76
CA GLU A 219 -3.69 -26.41 25.53
C GLU A 219 -3.51 -27.92 25.43
N ALA A 220 -3.26 -28.44 24.22
CA ALA A 220 -2.98 -29.85 24.01
C ALA A 220 -1.72 -30.29 24.77
N ALA A 221 -0.64 -29.52 24.69
CA ALA A 221 0.60 -29.77 25.44
C ALA A 221 0.34 -29.73 26.96
N ARG A 222 -0.47 -28.77 27.45
CA ARG A 222 -0.85 -28.69 28.86
C ARG A 222 -1.65 -29.90 29.32
N ARG A 223 -2.58 -30.41 28.49
CA ARG A 223 -3.35 -31.63 28.79
C ARG A 223 -2.46 -32.87 28.86
N LEU A 224 -1.52 -33.01 27.91
CA LEU A 224 -0.55 -34.10 27.92
C LEU A 224 0.34 -34.07 29.17
N ALA A 225 0.93 -32.91 29.47
CA ALA A 225 1.75 -32.72 30.66
C ALA A 225 0.96 -32.97 31.97
N GLY A 226 -0.32 -32.56 32.02
CA GLY A 226 -1.21 -32.86 33.13
C GLY A 226 -1.43 -34.36 33.32
N ALA A 227 -1.72 -35.09 32.23
CA ALA A 227 -1.91 -36.53 32.26
C ALA A 227 -0.62 -37.29 32.62
N GLU A 228 0.55 -36.83 32.16
CA GLU A 228 1.85 -37.38 32.54
C GLU A 228 2.12 -37.19 34.03
N ALA A 229 1.91 -35.98 34.56
CA ALA A 229 2.06 -35.70 35.99
C ALA A 229 1.10 -36.56 36.86
N GLU A 230 -0.14 -36.79 36.40
CA GLU A 230 -1.07 -37.70 37.06
C GLU A 230 -0.60 -39.16 37.03
N ARG A 231 -0.06 -39.63 35.90
CA ARG A 231 0.54 -40.98 35.79
C ARG A 231 1.74 -41.13 36.72
N GLU A 232 2.61 -40.12 36.78
CA GLU A 232 3.76 -40.10 37.70
C GLU A 232 3.31 -40.12 39.16
N ARG A 233 2.32 -39.29 39.54
CA ARG A 233 1.75 -39.30 40.90
C ARG A 233 1.13 -40.65 41.25
N ALA A 234 0.38 -41.26 40.33
CA ALA A 234 -0.21 -42.58 40.54
C ALA A 234 0.86 -43.68 40.67
N GLY A 235 1.92 -43.61 39.85
CA GLY A 235 3.09 -44.49 39.94
C GLY A 235 3.82 -44.34 41.27
N ALA A 236 4.10 -43.12 41.69
CA ALA A 236 4.73 -42.81 42.97
C ALA A 236 3.87 -43.29 44.16
N ALA A 237 2.55 -43.10 44.12
CA ALA A 237 1.64 -43.59 45.15
C ALA A 237 1.63 -45.13 45.24
N ARG A 238 1.65 -45.83 44.10
CA ARG A 238 1.77 -47.30 44.06
C ARG A 238 3.10 -47.78 44.62
N LEU A 239 4.21 -47.15 44.23
CA LEU A 239 5.53 -47.47 44.77
C LEU A 239 5.59 -47.24 46.28
N GLN A 240 5.05 -46.13 46.76
CA GLN A 240 4.96 -45.84 48.20
C GLN A 240 4.16 -46.92 48.93
N GLN A 241 2.98 -47.30 48.41
CA GLN A 241 2.19 -48.39 48.97
C GLN A 241 2.97 -49.71 49.02
N THR A 242 3.67 -50.07 47.93
CA THR A 242 4.51 -51.28 47.93
C THR A 242 5.63 -51.21 48.96
N LEU A 243 6.32 -50.07 49.10
CA LEU A 243 7.34 -49.88 50.12
C LEU A 243 6.77 -50.02 51.54
N ASP A 244 5.61 -49.44 51.80
CA ASP A 244 4.97 -49.53 53.12
C ASP A 244 4.51 -50.96 53.42
N THR A 245 4.00 -51.70 52.41
CA THR A 245 3.67 -53.13 52.57
C THR A 245 4.92 -53.99 52.83
N GLN A 246 6.04 -53.72 52.15
CA GLN A 246 7.30 -54.43 52.37
C GLN A 246 7.90 -54.10 53.74
N ARG A 247 7.82 -52.83 54.18
CA ARG A 247 8.22 -52.41 55.53
C ARG A 247 7.38 -53.10 56.60
N ALA A 248 6.06 -53.18 56.41
CA ALA A 248 5.17 -53.90 57.32
C ALA A 248 5.51 -55.39 57.38
N ALA A 249 5.70 -56.04 56.22
CA ALA A 249 6.09 -57.44 56.14
C ALA A 249 7.45 -57.70 56.82
N ALA A 250 8.45 -56.87 56.55
CA ALA A 250 9.76 -56.94 57.19
C ALA A 250 9.68 -56.74 58.71
N ALA A 251 8.83 -55.81 59.19
CA ALA A 251 8.59 -55.61 60.61
C ALA A 251 7.93 -56.85 61.26
N THR A 252 6.96 -57.48 60.59
CA THR A 252 6.34 -58.72 61.07
C THR A 252 7.32 -59.89 61.10
N ALA A 253 8.13 -60.08 60.06
CA ALA A 253 9.15 -61.12 60.02
C ALA A 253 10.23 -60.90 61.09
N ALA A 254 10.68 -59.65 61.28
CA ALA A 254 11.60 -59.31 62.35
C ALA A 254 11.01 -59.57 63.75
N ALA A 255 9.71 -59.32 63.95
CA ALA A 255 9.02 -59.66 65.19
C ALA A 255 8.93 -61.19 65.42
N GLN A 256 8.64 -61.96 64.36
CA GLN A 256 8.63 -63.43 64.39
C GLN A 256 10.02 -63.98 64.73
N HIS A 257 11.07 -63.55 64.02
CA HIS A 257 12.44 -63.97 64.32
C HIS A 257 12.90 -63.58 65.73
N ARG A 258 12.49 -62.41 66.25
CA ARG A 258 12.74 -62.06 67.65
C ARG A 258 12.01 -62.98 68.62
N ALA A 259 10.80 -63.43 68.30
CA ALA A 259 10.06 -64.38 69.12
C ALA A 259 10.71 -65.78 69.08
N GLU A 260 11.04 -66.29 67.89
CA GLU A 260 11.78 -67.54 67.70
C GLU A 260 13.13 -67.52 68.42
N LEU A 261 13.87 -66.41 68.33
CA LEU A 261 15.14 -66.24 69.06
C LEU A 261 14.92 -66.28 70.57
N ARG A 262 13.86 -65.66 71.09
CA ARG A 262 13.53 -65.74 72.52
C ARG A 262 13.17 -67.16 72.93
N GLU A 263 12.41 -67.87 72.12
CA GLU A 263 12.01 -69.27 72.38
C GLU A 263 13.22 -70.20 72.36
N THR A 264 14.09 -70.09 71.35
CA THR A 264 15.33 -70.87 71.27
C THR A 264 16.30 -70.54 72.40
N LEU A 265 16.46 -69.26 72.78
CA LEU A 265 17.24 -68.88 73.96
C LEU A 265 16.64 -69.46 75.25
N ALA A 266 15.32 -69.47 75.39
CA ALA A 266 14.63 -70.11 76.52
C ALA A 266 14.87 -71.62 76.54
N ALA A 267 14.77 -72.31 75.41
CA ALA A 267 15.07 -73.73 75.29
C ALA A 267 16.53 -74.06 75.61
N VAL A 268 17.48 -73.22 75.16
CA VAL A 268 18.91 -73.37 75.52
C VAL A 268 19.12 -73.16 77.02
N ALA A 269 18.44 -72.18 77.64
CA ALA A 269 18.51 -71.97 79.09
C ALA A 269 17.96 -73.18 79.86
N ASP A 270 16.84 -73.74 79.41
CA ASP A 270 16.24 -74.94 80.01
C ASP A 270 17.15 -76.18 79.85
N LEU A 271 17.70 -76.42 78.66
CA LEU A 271 18.69 -77.48 78.44
C LEU A 271 19.94 -77.30 79.30
N ARG A 272 20.44 -76.07 79.47
CA ARG A 272 21.55 -75.79 80.39
C ARG A 272 21.18 -76.11 81.84
N GLN A 273 19.96 -75.80 82.27
CA GLN A 273 19.46 -76.18 83.59
C GLN A 273 19.34 -77.70 83.74
N GLN A 274 18.84 -78.41 82.72
CA GLN A 274 18.78 -79.88 82.71
C GLN A 274 20.17 -80.52 82.76
N VAL A 275 21.14 -80.01 81.97
CA VAL A 275 22.54 -80.45 82.03
C VAL A 275 23.12 -80.19 83.41
N GLY A 276 22.86 -79.02 84.01
CA GLY A 276 23.27 -78.73 85.38
C GLY A 276 22.66 -79.69 86.40
N ALA A 277 21.37 -80.02 86.26
CA ALA A 277 20.68 -80.99 87.10
C ALA A 277 21.23 -82.42 86.93
N LEU A 278 21.52 -82.84 85.70
CA LEU A 278 22.14 -84.13 85.40
C LEU A 278 23.58 -84.19 85.89
N GLN A 279 24.35 -83.10 85.79
CA GLN A 279 25.68 -83.01 86.36
C GLN A 279 25.62 -83.12 87.90
N ALA A 280 24.68 -82.44 88.56
CA ALA A 280 24.47 -82.56 89.99
C ALA A 280 24.03 -83.99 90.39
N ALA A 281 23.17 -84.64 89.60
CA ALA A 281 22.80 -86.04 89.80
C ALA A 281 24.00 -86.97 89.61
N ALA A 282 24.85 -86.72 88.61
CA ALA A 282 26.06 -87.49 88.37
C ALA A 282 27.10 -87.32 89.48
N THR A 283 27.32 -86.09 89.98
CA THR A 283 28.21 -85.87 91.13
C THR A 283 27.67 -86.52 92.40
N ALA A 284 26.35 -86.45 92.63
CA ALA A 284 25.71 -87.17 93.73
C ALA A 284 25.85 -88.70 93.60
N ALA A 285 25.69 -89.25 92.40
CA ALA A 285 25.90 -90.68 92.14
C ALA A 285 27.38 -91.09 92.30
N ILE A 286 28.32 -90.24 91.89
CA ILE A 286 29.77 -90.44 92.13
C ILE A 286 30.07 -90.42 93.63
N ALA A 287 29.51 -89.46 94.38
CA ALA A 287 29.66 -89.38 95.83
C ALA A 287 29.07 -90.64 96.51
N SER A 288 27.86 -91.05 96.12
CA SER A 288 27.24 -92.30 96.60
C SER A 288 28.08 -93.54 96.27
N ARG A 289 28.66 -93.61 95.07
CA ARG A 289 29.59 -94.68 94.68
C ARG A 289 30.85 -94.66 95.54
N ASP A 290 31.41 -93.50 95.82
CA ASP A 290 32.64 -93.36 96.60
C ASP A 290 32.39 -93.67 98.09
N ASP A 291 31.25 -93.28 98.65
CA ASP A 291 30.78 -93.74 99.96
C ASP A 291 30.62 -95.28 99.98
N ALA A 292 29.97 -95.86 98.97
CA ALA A 292 29.83 -97.31 98.86
C ALA A 292 31.19 -98.03 98.72
N ARG A 293 32.17 -97.40 98.05
CA ARG A 293 33.56 -97.91 97.99
C ARG A 293 34.25 -97.82 99.35
N GLN A 294 34.10 -96.73 100.08
CA GLN A 294 34.62 -96.61 101.44
C GLN A 294 33.99 -97.65 102.38
N GLN A 295 32.69 -97.90 102.25
CA GLN A 295 31.99 -98.98 102.97
C GLN A 295 32.56 -100.36 102.59
N LEU A 296 32.85 -100.60 101.31
CA LEU A 296 33.50 -101.85 100.89
C LEU A 296 34.94 -101.98 101.42
N ASP A 297 35.70 -100.91 101.45
CA ASP A 297 37.09 -100.94 101.95
C ASP A 297 37.15 -101.08 103.47
N THR A 298 36.20 -100.48 104.21
CA THR A 298 36.03 -100.74 105.65
C THR A 298 35.64 -102.19 105.92
N LEU A 299 34.66 -102.74 105.19
CA LEU A 299 34.31 -104.17 105.28
C LEU A 299 35.49 -105.09 104.92
N ARG A 300 36.32 -104.73 103.94
CA ARG A 300 37.56 -105.45 103.61
C ARG A 300 38.59 -105.37 104.72
N ALA A 301 38.76 -104.21 105.36
CA ALA A 301 39.65 -104.06 106.50
C ALA A 301 39.15 -104.86 107.72
N GLU A 302 37.84 -104.89 107.95
CA GLU A 302 37.22 -105.74 108.98
C GLU A 302 37.46 -107.22 108.69
N LEU A 303 37.26 -107.67 107.44
CA LEU A 303 37.55 -109.03 106.98
C LEU A 303 39.04 -109.38 107.13
N ALA A 304 39.93 -108.46 106.79
CA ALA A 304 41.39 -108.61 106.97
C ALA A 304 41.76 -108.75 108.46
N SER A 305 41.11 -107.98 109.35
CA SER A 305 41.33 -108.12 110.79
C SER A 305 40.74 -109.42 111.35
N ALA A 306 39.63 -109.92 110.79
CA ALA A 306 39.02 -111.19 111.18
C ALA A 306 39.88 -112.38 110.70
N THR A 307 40.44 -112.30 109.50
CA THR A 307 41.38 -113.32 108.98
C THR A 307 42.73 -113.28 109.70
N ALA A 308 43.26 -112.11 110.07
CA ALA A 308 44.45 -112.03 110.92
C ALA A 308 44.21 -112.66 112.31
N ARG A 309 43.02 -112.45 112.91
CA ARG A 309 42.63 -113.10 114.16
C ARG A 309 42.49 -114.62 114.03
N ALA A 310 42.01 -115.11 112.89
CA ALA A 310 41.94 -116.54 112.59
C ALA A 310 43.35 -117.16 112.42
N ASN A 311 44.24 -116.51 111.67
CA ASN A 311 45.62 -116.97 111.48
C ASN A 311 46.43 -116.98 112.78
N ASP A 312 46.18 -116.03 113.69
CA ASP A 312 46.83 -116.00 115.00
C ASP A 312 46.25 -117.07 115.97
N ALA A 313 45.00 -117.49 115.78
CA ALA A 313 44.44 -118.67 116.45
C ALA A 313 45.07 -119.98 115.91
N ASP A 314 45.22 -120.11 114.60
CA ASP A 314 45.89 -121.26 113.97
C ASP A 314 47.37 -121.34 114.33
N GLY A 315 48.07 -120.19 114.39
CA GLY A 315 49.46 -120.11 114.84
C GLY A 315 49.67 -120.45 116.32
N ARG A 316 48.62 -120.37 117.14
CA ARG A 316 48.63 -120.88 118.54
C ARG A 316 48.33 -122.38 118.59
N ALA A 317 47.42 -122.86 117.75
CA ALA A 317 47.13 -124.29 117.62
C ALA A 317 48.37 -125.08 117.15
N MET A 318 49.09 -124.59 116.14
CA MET A 318 50.31 -125.23 115.63
C MET A 318 51.44 -125.30 116.67
N ARG A 319 51.58 -124.27 117.53
CA ARG A 319 52.60 -124.28 118.60
C ARG A 319 52.31 -125.35 119.66
N LEU A 320 51.04 -125.48 120.05
CA LEU A 320 50.59 -126.54 120.96
C LEU A 320 50.78 -127.95 120.36
N GLU A 321 50.57 -128.11 119.04
CA GLU A 321 50.85 -129.38 118.35
C GLU A 321 52.35 -129.72 118.30
N THR A 322 53.23 -128.73 118.09
CA THR A 322 54.68 -128.95 118.12
C THR A 322 55.22 -129.26 119.51
N GLU A 323 54.66 -128.65 120.57
CA GLU A 323 55.00 -128.96 121.96
C GLU A 323 54.56 -130.37 122.36
N LEU A 324 53.41 -130.85 121.84
CA LEU A 324 52.94 -132.22 122.05
C LEU A 324 53.78 -133.26 121.30
N ARG A 325 54.29 -132.97 120.09
CA ARG A 325 55.22 -133.86 119.38
C ARG A 325 56.56 -133.99 120.09
N HIS A 326 57.12 -132.89 120.60
CA HIS A 326 58.42 -132.91 121.27
C HIS A 326 58.39 -133.64 122.63
N ALA A 327 57.24 -133.62 123.32
CA ALA A 327 57.03 -134.40 124.55
C ALA A 327 56.90 -135.92 124.31
N GLY A 328 56.43 -136.34 123.12
CA GLY A 328 56.33 -137.75 122.73
C GLY A 328 57.68 -138.39 122.40
N GLU A 329 58.55 -137.66 121.71
CA GLU A 329 59.88 -138.16 121.29
C GLU A 329 60.85 -138.37 122.46
N LEU A 330 60.71 -137.60 123.55
CA LEU A 330 61.52 -137.73 124.77
C LEU A 330 61.11 -138.89 125.68
N TYR A 331 59.89 -139.42 125.51
CA TYR A 331 59.37 -140.56 126.29
C TYR A 331 59.76 -141.90 125.65
N GLU A 332 59.78 -142.00 124.32
CA GLU A 332 60.20 -143.23 123.62
C GLU A 332 61.72 -143.45 123.63
N ALA A 333 62.54 -142.39 123.60
CA ALA A 333 64.00 -142.50 123.59
C ALA A 333 64.60 -142.99 124.94
N ARG A 334 63.83 -142.96 126.03
CA ARG A 334 64.30 -143.32 127.37
C ARG A 334 64.04 -144.77 127.78
N LEU A 335 63.26 -145.54 127.00
CA LEU A 335 62.79 -146.87 127.39
C LEU A 335 63.54 -148.08 126.77
N ALA A 336 64.54 -147.88 125.90
CA ALA A 336 64.99 -148.97 125.03
C ALA A 336 66.30 -149.73 125.38
N ALA A 337 67.35 -149.20 126.03
CA ALA A 337 68.59 -150.02 126.13
C ALA A 337 69.67 -149.61 127.17
N ALA A 338 69.47 -149.99 128.43
CA ALA A 338 70.54 -150.45 129.33
C ALA A 338 69.85 -151.15 130.51
N THR A 339 69.77 -152.48 130.63
CA THR A 339 70.91 -153.38 130.46
C THR A 339 70.55 -154.86 130.79
N VAL A 340 70.86 -155.85 129.93
CA VAL A 340 71.60 -157.06 130.41
C VAL A 340 73.08 -156.78 130.13
N LYS A 341 73.93 -156.57 131.14
CA LYS A 341 73.72 -155.46 132.07
C LYS A 341 72.76 -155.69 133.27
N ALA A 342 72.30 -154.75 134.10
CA ALA A 342 71.79 -155.08 135.44
C ALA A 342 70.25 -155.20 135.60
N THR A 343 69.76 -156.43 135.77
CA THR A 343 68.62 -156.81 136.65
C THR A 343 69.08 -156.83 138.12
N PRO A 344 68.28 -156.50 139.17
CA PRO A 344 66.94 -157.03 139.52
C PRO A 344 65.96 -155.93 140.05
N VAL A 345 64.67 -156.19 140.33
CA VAL A 345 64.09 -156.55 141.67
C VAL A 345 62.54 -156.50 141.57
N PRO A 346 61.77 -157.30 142.35
CA PRO A 346 60.30 -157.43 142.32
C PRO A 346 59.59 -156.49 143.31
N VAL A 347 58.23 -156.44 143.31
CA VAL A 347 57.27 -156.38 144.46
C VAL A 347 55.90 -155.77 144.05
N THR A 348 54.83 -156.49 144.42
CA THR A 348 53.39 -156.20 144.70
C THR A 348 53.08 -154.89 145.50
N PRO A 349 51.88 -154.61 146.07
CA PRO A 349 50.46 -154.70 145.66
C PRO A 349 49.69 -153.33 145.81
N ALA A 350 48.35 -153.33 145.61
CA ALA A 350 47.29 -152.54 146.30
C ALA A 350 46.38 -151.52 145.52
N ARG A 351 45.14 -151.97 145.24
CA ARG A 351 43.77 -151.49 145.62
C ARG A 351 43.39 -149.99 145.93
N LYS A 352 42.15 -149.66 145.48
CA LYS A 352 41.12 -148.62 145.89
C LYS A 352 41.35 -147.15 145.45
N SER A 353 40.39 -146.27 145.14
CA SER A 353 38.91 -146.27 144.91
C SER A 353 38.42 -144.84 144.53
N ARG A 354 37.28 -144.71 143.79
CA ARG A 354 36.23 -143.63 143.80
C ARG A 354 36.67 -142.16 143.49
N ARG A 355 35.87 -141.24 142.90
CA ARG A 355 34.41 -140.97 142.86
C ARG A 355 34.11 -139.83 141.82
N THR A 356 32.99 -139.92 141.08
CA THR A 356 31.91 -138.91 140.73
C THR A 356 32.25 -137.41 140.49
N ASP A 357 31.54 -136.56 139.71
CA ASP A 357 30.17 -136.56 139.14
C ASP A 357 29.96 -135.39 138.11
N LYS A 358 28.91 -135.53 137.28
CA LYS A 358 27.90 -134.61 136.65
C LYS A 358 28.06 -133.09 136.37
N GLY A 359 27.52 -132.74 135.18
CA GLY A 359 26.53 -131.66 134.87
C GLY A 359 27.08 -130.39 134.17
N ALA A 360 26.38 -129.55 133.39
CA ALA A 360 25.15 -129.55 132.58
C ALA A 360 25.04 -128.15 131.87
N SER A 361 24.47 -128.10 130.65
CA SER A 361 23.62 -127.01 130.05
C SER A 361 24.15 -125.63 129.58
N GLY A 362 23.57 -125.14 128.46
CA GLY A 362 23.36 -123.73 128.04
C GLY A 362 23.98 -123.37 126.67
N SER A 363 23.22 -123.15 125.58
CA SER A 363 22.49 -121.90 125.19
C SER A 363 23.45 -120.80 124.67
N ASP A 364 23.19 -120.01 123.63
CA ASP A 364 21.94 -119.58 122.98
C ASP A 364 22.27 -118.87 121.64
N GLN A 365 21.19 -118.37 121.00
CA GLN A 365 21.16 -117.26 120.04
C GLN A 365 22.01 -116.04 120.43
#